data_AF-A0AAD6Y525-F1
#
_entry.id   AF-A0AAD6Y525-F1
#
_cell.length_a   1.000
_cell.length_b   1.000
_cell.length_c   1.000
_cell.angle_alpha   90.00
_cell.angle_beta   90.00
_cell.angle_gamma   90.00
#
_symmetry.space_group_name_H-M   'P 1'
#
loop_
_entity.id
_entity.type
_entity.pdbx_description
1 polymer ?
#
loop_
_entity_poly.entity_id
_entity_poly.type
_entity_poly.pdbx_seq_one_letter_code
_entity_poly.pdbx_strand_id
1 'polypeptide(L)'
;MAMTADPEVAAQDDLLVFPTKAGGTEQLTYGGKTQTQLKAMCRDYGLPISGNKSVLKNRLQQFSEKFVNDPASCHLTPANRRKHKGPRDDTKKTKVKISATRRAAIIDTERVTERSKDTRTAEEKKNLILWADRTVARLPFKPRKSKNTAQSADQHLHFRMQTIENQLAAISAVALANHQPSSLPSNWDSARSGQVFPVDYMAYDYADNSLNLSEGPYMGNLTLDIPNIPNTFTWLDGCQVPAGSYDPSAALVDMLPAADVPVSMTSLVPAMATVPVPVPALAFSIPNSQLQDTDKPGKAVKATTRTIILGDNTTITISTDEARKLALPAISFAEDIERLNQMWDDTSSHWKNNSVMRISDRAIALIHWPKIFKKTGVWSAHKSNWTEWKFVVERYRQGTPEEFWATFKSEDGEKMPYTAICAKLRKDRKNANAQLAAQAREEYGDDFEAKFSYRNTKTNTRVVKYSASSIAKEYKRLQGIN
;
A
#
# COMPACT_ATOMS: atom_id res chain seq x y z
N MET A 1 -59.87 3.01 8.31
CA MET A 1 -59.27 4.10 7.51
C MET A 1 -57.88 3.67 7.11
N ALA A 2 -57.76 3.05 5.93
CA ALA A 2 -56.49 2.61 5.38
C ALA A 2 -55.92 3.75 4.53
N MET A 3 -54.75 4.25 4.89
CA MET A 3 -54.00 5.21 4.07
C MET A 3 -53.29 4.43 2.97
N THR A 4 -53.85 4.49 1.76
CA THR A 4 -53.20 4.12 0.50
C THR A 4 -52.00 5.05 0.29
N ALA A 5 -50.78 4.49 0.33
CA ALA A 5 -49.56 5.18 -0.04
C ALA A 5 -49.41 5.14 -1.56
N ASP A 6 -49.42 6.29 -2.21
CA ASP A 6 -49.21 6.46 -3.66
C ASP A 6 -47.81 5.97 -4.10
N PRO A 7 -47.70 5.00 -5.03
CA PRO A 7 -46.43 4.50 -5.54
C PRO A 7 -45.93 5.25 -6.79
N GLU A 8 -46.12 6.57 -6.88
CA GLU A 8 -45.83 7.35 -8.11
C GLU A 8 -44.72 8.41 -7.96
N VAL A 9 -43.77 8.25 -7.04
CA VAL A 9 -42.65 9.22 -6.83
C VAL A 9 -41.26 8.68 -7.23
N ALA A 10 -41.17 7.47 -7.80
CA ALA A 10 -39.88 6.77 -7.92
C ALA A 10 -39.08 6.96 -9.23
N ALA A 11 -39.44 7.89 -10.13
CA ALA A 11 -38.76 7.99 -11.43
C ALA A 11 -38.58 9.40 -12.04
N GLN A 12 -38.83 10.48 -11.29
CA GLN A 12 -38.72 11.85 -11.84
C GLN A 12 -37.32 12.48 -11.73
N ASP A 13 -36.44 11.95 -10.89
CA ASP A 13 -35.14 12.57 -10.64
C ASP A 13 -34.03 11.89 -11.43
N ASP A 14 -33.76 12.40 -12.64
CA ASP A 14 -32.44 12.30 -13.30
C ASP A 14 -32.39 13.11 -14.64
N LEU A 15 -33.29 14.06 -14.88
CA LEU A 15 -33.22 14.95 -16.05
C LEU A 15 -32.30 16.14 -15.75
N LEU A 16 -31.08 16.12 -16.28
CA LEU A 16 -30.15 17.25 -16.18
C LEU A 16 -30.05 17.99 -17.50
N VAL A 17 -29.98 19.32 -17.43
CA VAL A 17 -29.86 20.22 -18.58
C VAL A 17 -28.38 20.49 -18.87
N PHE A 18 -27.96 20.28 -20.10
CA PHE A 18 -26.59 20.54 -20.56
C PHE A 18 -26.56 21.44 -21.81
N PRO A 19 -25.50 22.25 -22.00
CA PRO A 19 -25.32 23.00 -23.22
C PRO A 19 -24.98 22.07 -24.40
N THR A 20 -25.56 22.34 -25.57
CA THR A 20 -25.19 21.72 -26.83
C THR A 20 -24.13 22.56 -27.56
N LYS A 21 -23.36 21.93 -28.46
CA LYS A 21 -22.36 22.64 -29.29
C LYS A 21 -22.98 23.72 -30.20
N ALA A 22 -24.27 23.60 -30.49
CA ALA A 22 -25.03 24.56 -31.28
C ALA A 22 -25.54 25.76 -30.46
N GLY A 23 -25.21 25.85 -29.17
CA GLY A 23 -25.68 26.94 -28.30
C GLY A 23 -27.08 26.72 -27.73
N GLY A 24 -27.68 25.54 -27.90
CA GLY A 24 -28.95 25.17 -27.27
C GLY A 24 -28.75 24.41 -25.96
N THR A 25 -29.85 23.88 -25.41
CA THR A 25 -29.84 23.01 -24.22
C THR A 25 -30.42 21.64 -24.54
N GLU A 26 -29.81 20.58 -24.04
CA GLU A 26 -30.29 19.19 -24.16
C GLU A 26 -30.51 18.60 -22.76
N GLN A 27 -31.62 17.88 -22.58
CA GLN A 27 -31.90 17.14 -21.34
C GLN A 27 -31.37 15.71 -21.47
N LEU A 28 -30.53 15.28 -20.53
CA LEU A 28 -29.88 13.96 -20.56
C LEU A 28 -30.10 13.21 -19.25
N THR A 29 -30.50 11.94 -19.35
CA THR A 29 -30.63 11.01 -18.21
C THR A 29 -29.37 10.16 -18.02
N TYR A 30 -28.99 9.90 -16.76
CA TYR A 30 -27.75 9.16 -16.41
C TYR A 30 -28.01 7.86 -15.63
N GLY A 31 -29.25 7.59 -15.20
CA GLY A 31 -29.67 6.35 -14.53
C GLY A 31 -29.13 5.08 -15.19
N GLY A 32 -29.20 4.98 -16.52
CA GLY A 32 -28.79 3.81 -17.30
C GLY A 32 -27.36 3.82 -17.87
N LYS A 33 -26.60 4.92 -17.78
CA LYS A 33 -25.31 5.04 -18.49
C LYS A 33 -24.20 4.22 -17.82
N THR A 34 -23.37 3.58 -18.64
CA THR A 34 -22.16 2.84 -18.21
C THR A 34 -21.03 3.81 -17.80
N GLN A 35 -20.03 3.34 -17.05
CA GLN A 35 -18.90 4.20 -16.64
C GLN A 35 -18.13 4.75 -17.85
N THR A 36 -18.01 3.98 -18.93
CA THR A 36 -17.37 4.43 -20.19
C THR A 36 -18.14 5.57 -20.84
N GLN A 37 -19.47 5.49 -20.87
CA GLN A 37 -20.34 6.56 -21.38
C GLN A 37 -20.26 7.81 -20.51
N LEU A 38 -20.26 7.67 -19.17
CA LEU A 38 -20.10 8.81 -18.27
C LEU A 38 -18.72 9.50 -18.43
N LYS A 39 -17.65 8.74 -18.66
CA LYS A 39 -16.32 9.31 -18.97
C LYS A 39 -16.29 10.04 -20.31
N ALA A 40 -17.01 9.54 -21.32
CA ALA A 40 -17.15 10.21 -22.61
C ALA A 40 -17.88 11.55 -22.44
N MET A 41 -19.00 11.57 -21.72
CA MET A 41 -19.72 12.80 -21.40
C MET A 41 -18.85 13.79 -20.62
N CYS A 42 -18.15 13.34 -19.57
CA CYS A 42 -17.20 14.20 -18.84
C CYS A 42 -16.14 14.80 -19.78
N ARG A 43 -15.63 14.03 -20.74
CA ARG A 43 -14.66 14.52 -21.72
C ARG A 43 -15.26 15.60 -22.63
N ASP A 44 -16.49 15.41 -23.10
CA ASP A 44 -17.16 16.35 -24.00
C ASP A 44 -17.43 17.71 -23.31
N TYR A 45 -17.70 17.68 -22.01
CA TYR A 45 -17.87 18.89 -21.18
C TYR A 45 -16.56 19.40 -20.52
N GLY A 46 -15.40 18.83 -20.86
CA GLY A 46 -14.10 19.27 -20.32
C GLY A 46 -13.86 18.95 -18.83
N LEU A 47 -14.63 18.05 -18.24
CA LEU A 47 -14.53 17.62 -16.85
C LEU A 47 -13.46 16.51 -16.66
N PRO A 48 -12.88 16.37 -15.45
CA PRO A 48 -11.95 15.28 -15.16
C PRO A 48 -12.57 13.89 -15.34
N ILE A 49 -11.89 13.01 -16.09
CA ILE A 49 -12.36 11.66 -16.46
C ILE A 49 -11.98 10.53 -15.47
N SER A 50 -11.28 10.85 -14.37
CA SER A 50 -10.88 9.88 -13.35
C SER A 50 -11.99 9.62 -12.32
N GLY A 51 -12.00 8.46 -11.68
CA GLY A 51 -12.96 8.13 -10.61
C GLY A 51 -13.94 7.00 -10.95
N ASN A 52 -14.70 6.58 -9.93
CA ASN A 52 -15.74 5.56 -10.02
C ASN A 52 -17.05 6.14 -10.63
N LYS A 53 -18.07 5.29 -10.83
CA LYS A 53 -19.33 5.68 -11.48
C LYS A 53 -20.05 6.83 -10.75
N SER A 54 -20.08 6.81 -9.41
CA SER A 54 -20.76 7.83 -8.60
C SER A 54 -20.07 9.19 -8.68
N VAL A 55 -18.73 9.23 -8.63
CA VAL A 55 -17.95 10.47 -8.78
C VAL A 55 -18.19 11.12 -10.14
N LEU A 56 -18.27 10.33 -11.22
CA LEU A 56 -18.55 10.86 -12.55
C LEU A 56 -19.99 11.42 -12.66
N LYS A 57 -20.97 10.73 -12.07
CA LYS A 57 -22.36 11.23 -12.00
C LYS A 57 -22.44 12.56 -11.24
N ASN A 58 -21.86 12.62 -10.05
CA ASN A 58 -21.88 13.82 -9.22
C ASN A 58 -21.20 15.01 -9.91
N ARG A 59 -20.11 14.80 -10.65
CA ARG A 59 -19.49 15.88 -11.46
C ARG A 59 -20.38 16.38 -12.58
N LEU A 60 -21.07 15.48 -13.28
CA LEU A 60 -22.02 15.86 -14.34
C LEU A 60 -23.22 16.62 -13.75
N GLN A 61 -23.67 16.22 -12.57
CA GLN A 61 -24.71 16.91 -11.81
C GLN A 61 -24.28 18.33 -11.40
N GLN A 62 -23.13 18.47 -10.73
CA GLN A 62 -22.60 19.78 -10.36
C GLN A 62 -22.40 20.70 -11.58
N PHE A 63 -21.94 20.14 -12.71
CA PHE A 63 -21.79 20.91 -13.94
C PHE A 63 -23.14 21.40 -14.49
N SER A 64 -24.16 20.55 -14.48
CA SER A 64 -25.52 20.91 -14.91
C SER A 64 -26.15 21.96 -13.99
N GLU A 65 -26.06 21.78 -12.67
CA GLU A 65 -26.52 22.77 -11.68
C GLU A 65 -25.83 24.12 -11.88
N LYS A 66 -24.50 24.11 -12.08
CA LYS A 66 -23.73 25.32 -12.36
C LYS A 66 -24.16 25.97 -13.67
N PHE A 67 -24.45 25.20 -14.71
CA PHE A 67 -24.91 25.71 -16.00
C PHE A 67 -26.30 26.34 -15.92
N VAL A 68 -27.23 25.75 -15.17
CA VAL A 68 -28.57 26.32 -14.96
C VAL A 68 -28.49 27.64 -14.20
N ASN A 69 -27.63 27.72 -13.18
CA ASN A 69 -27.49 28.91 -12.34
C ASN A 69 -26.68 30.03 -13.02
N ASP A 70 -25.63 29.67 -13.78
CA ASP A 70 -24.75 30.61 -14.47
C ASP A 70 -24.27 30.03 -15.81
N PRO A 71 -25.07 30.19 -16.89
CA PRO A 71 -24.73 29.68 -18.21
C PRO A 71 -23.41 30.25 -18.75
N ALA A 72 -23.07 31.50 -18.36
CA ALA A 72 -21.88 32.19 -18.84
C ALA A 72 -20.59 31.61 -18.23
N SER A 73 -20.61 31.19 -16.96
CA SER A 73 -19.44 30.55 -16.33
C SER A 73 -19.13 29.16 -16.90
N CYS A 74 -20.07 28.52 -17.60
CA CYS A 74 -19.94 27.16 -18.12
C CYS A 74 -19.53 27.11 -19.60
N HIS A 75 -19.09 28.23 -20.18
CA HIS A 75 -18.52 28.22 -21.53
C HIS A 75 -17.42 27.15 -21.63
N LEU A 76 -17.62 26.22 -22.57
CA LEU A 76 -16.69 25.15 -22.92
C LEU A 76 -15.41 25.78 -23.48
N THR A 77 -14.58 26.36 -22.62
CA THR A 77 -13.23 26.76 -23.01
C THR A 77 -12.57 25.49 -23.54
N PRO A 78 -12.03 25.50 -24.77
CA PRO A 78 -11.41 24.31 -25.36
C PRO A 78 -10.45 23.73 -24.35
N ALA A 79 -10.80 22.54 -23.82
CA ALA A 79 -10.21 21.96 -22.62
C ALA A 79 -8.72 22.23 -22.65
N ASN A 80 -8.23 23.07 -21.73
CA ASN A 80 -6.91 23.71 -21.77
C ASN A 80 -5.89 22.62 -22.09
N ARG A 81 -5.59 22.45 -23.39
CA ARG A 81 -4.84 21.30 -23.88
C ARG A 81 -3.52 21.48 -23.20
N ARG A 82 -3.17 20.56 -22.30
CA ARG A 82 -1.88 20.57 -21.60
C ARG A 82 -0.86 20.91 -22.67
N LYS A 83 -0.31 22.13 -22.62
CA LYS A 83 0.69 22.57 -23.60
C LYS A 83 1.72 21.46 -23.58
N HIS A 84 1.89 20.78 -24.72
CA HIS A 84 2.95 19.81 -24.87
C HIS A 84 4.18 20.49 -24.30
N LYS A 85 4.75 19.94 -23.23
CA LYS A 85 5.96 20.51 -22.62
C LYS A 85 6.92 20.62 -23.79
N GLY A 86 7.30 21.85 -24.14
CA GLY A 86 8.16 22.12 -25.28
C GLY A 86 9.46 21.32 -25.18
N PRO A 87 10.29 21.33 -26.23
CA PRO A 87 11.63 20.74 -26.20
C PRO A 87 12.29 21.13 -24.89
N ARG A 88 12.56 20.14 -24.03
CA ARG A 88 13.19 20.37 -22.74
C ARG A 88 14.69 20.34 -23.01
N ASP A 89 15.39 21.42 -22.68
CA ASP A 89 16.85 21.44 -22.72
C ASP A 89 17.41 20.32 -21.83
N ASP A 90 18.28 19.50 -22.42
CA ASP A 90 18.78 18.20 -21.95
C ASP A 90 19.79 18.29 -20.79
N THR A 91 19.58 19.15 -19.80
CA THR A 91 20.58 19.36 -18.73
C THR A 91 20.46 18.43 -17.52
N LYS A 92 19.52 17.47 -17.53
CA LYS A 92 19.52 16.37 -16.54
C LYS A 92 19.34 15.04 -17.26
N LYS A 93 20.44 14.31 -17.45
CA LYS A 93 20.49 12.92 -17.94
C LYS A 93 19.76 12.00 -16.96
N THR A 94 18.42 12.03 -16.96
CA THR A 94 17.63 10.92 -16.43
C THR A 94 17.98 9.68 -17.24
N LYS A 95 18.38 8.60 -16.55
CA LYS A 95 18.76 7.30 -17.13
C LYS A 95 17.97 7.03 -18.41
N VAL A 96 18.69 6.97 -19.52
CA VAL A 96 18.12 6.69 -20.85
C VAL A 96 17.31 5.42 -20.72
N LYS A 97 16.00 5.50 -21.00
CA LYS A 97 15.14 4.31 -20.98
C LYS A 97 15.76 3.28 -21.91
N ILE A 98 15.91 2.03 -21.46
CA ILE A 98 16.47 0.92 -22.24
C ILE A 98 15.81 0.76 -23.62
N SER A 99 14.55 1.16 -23.78
CA SER A 99 13.86 1.14 -25.09
C SER A 99 14.33 2.21 -26.08
N ALA A 100 14.98 3.28 -25.62
CA ALA A 100 15.65 4.26 -26.47
C ALA A 100 17.03 3.73 -26.89
N THR A 101 17.78 3.10 -25.98
CA THR A 101 19.04 2.42 -26.30
C THR A 101 18.84 1.27 -27.29
N ARG A 102 17.81 0.42 -27.10
CA ARG A 102 17.45 -0.63 -28.07
C ARG A 102 17.06 -0.07 -29.43
N ARG A 103 16.37 1.07 -29.49
CA ARG A 103 16.01 1.70 -30.77
C ARG A 103 17.22 2.30 -31.48
N ALA A 104 18.15 2.90 -30.74
CA ALA A 104 19.41 3.39 -31.31
C ALA A 104 20.31 2.25 -31.83
N ALA A 105 20.28 1.07 -31.18
CA ALA A 105 21.05 -0.08 -31.63
C ALA A 105 20.44 -0.82 -32.84
N ILE A 106 19.12 -0.69 -33.06
CA ILE A 106 18.42 -1.32 -34.19
C ILE A 106 18.33 -0.37 -35.40
N ILE A 107 18.30 0.94 -35.15
CA ILE A 107 18.22 1.96 -36.19
C ILE A 107 19.64 2.44 -36.46
N ASP A 108 20.28 1.83 -37.45
CA ASP A 108 21.55 2.25 -38.03
C ASP A 108 21.44 3.73 -38.45
N THR A 109 22.15 4.61 -37.74
CA THR A 109 21.91 6.07 -37.74
C THR A 109 22.42 6.82 -38.98
N GLU A 110 22.80 6.13 -40.05
CA GLU A 110 23.18 6.81 -41.30
C GLU A 110 22.02 7.09 -42.25
N ARG A 111 20.82 6.59 -41.98
CA ARG A 111 19.64 7.10 -42.70
C ARG A 111 19.26 8.46 -42.11
N VAL A 112 19.65 9.52 -42.83
CA VAL A 112 19.04 10.85 -42.75
C VAL A 112 17.53 10.63 -42.76
N THR A 113 16.92 10.64 -41.58
CA THR A 113 15.48 10.54 -41.48
C THR A 113 14.95 11.86 -42.00
N GLU A 114 14.54 11.88 -43.27
CA GLU A 114 13.72 12.94 -43.86
C GLU A 114 12.45 13.04 -43.00
N ARG A 115 12.56 13.87 -41.97
CA ARG A 115 11.51 14.14 -41.01
C ARG A 115 10.40 14.87 -41.75
N SER A 116 9.40 14.12 -42.21
CA SER A 116 8.12 14.59 -42.74
C SER A 116 8.25 15.76 -43.72
N LYS A 117 8.21 15.48 -45.03
CA LYS A 117 8.08 16.48 -46.09
C LYS A 117 6.96 17.47 -45.72
N ASP A 118 7.35 18.65 -45.23
CA ASP A 118 6.40 19.75 -44.98
C ASP A 118 5.90 20.20 -46.35
N THR A 119 4.73 19.69 -46.73
CA THR A 119 4.08 19.91 -48.04
C THR A 119 3.59 21.34 -48.23
N ARG A 120 3.79 22.21 -47.24
CA ARG A 120 3.42 23.62 -47.34
C ARG A 120 4.23 24.35 -48.40
N THR A 121 3.57 25.22 -49.14
CA THR A 121 4.20 26.06 -50.16
C THR A 121 5.18 27.05 -49.51
N ALA A 122 6.11 27.59 -50.31
CA ALA A 122 7.06 28.59 -49.80
C ALA A 122 6.35 29.84 -49.24
N GLU A 123 5.20 30.21 -49.82
CA GLU A 123 4.37 31.31 -49.34
C GLU A 123 3.70 31.00 -48.01
N GLU A 124 3.18 29.79 -47.81
CA GLU A 124 2.63 29.37 -46.52
C GLU A 124 3.69 29.38 -45.43
N LYS A 125 4.91 28.94 -45.74
CA LYS A 125 6.04 29.02 -44.81
C LYS A 125 6.40 30.47 -44.48
N LYS A 126 6.42 31.36 -45.47
CA LYS A 126 6.66 32.79 -45.27
C LYS A 126 5.58 33.45 -44.43
N ASN A 127 4.32 33.11 -44.65
CA ASN A 127 3.18 33.58 -43.85
C ASN A 127 3.27 33.09 -42.41
N LEU A 128 3.76 31.87 -42.18
CA LEU A 128 3.93 31.30 -40.85
C LEU A 128 5.05 32.01 -40.07
N ILE A 129 6.13 32.40 -40.76
CA ILE A 129 7.20 33.23 -40.18
C ILE A 129 6.66 34.63 -39.83
N LEU A 130 5.96 35.30 -40.75
CA LEU A 130 5.36 36.61 -40.49
C LEU A 130 4.36 36.58 -39.32
N TRP A 131 3.59 35.51 -39.20
CA TRP A 131 2.70 35.29 -38.06
C TRP A 131 3.49 35.11 -36.76
N ALA A 132 4.58 34.35 -36.77
CA ALA A 132 5.44 34.16 -35.61
C ALA A 132 6.05 35.49 -35.15
N ASP A 133 6.58 36.29 -36.08
CA ASP A 133 7.17 37.60 -35.79
C ASP A 133 6.14 38.56 -35.19
N ARG A 134 4.94 38.63 -35.78
CA ARG A 134 3.83 39.45 -35.26
C ARG A 134 3.40 38.99 -33.86
N THR A 135 3.46 37.68 -33.60
CA THR A 135 3.09 37.11 -32.30
C THR A 135 4.15 37.41 -31.23
N VAL A 136 5.43 37.31 -31.56
CA VAL A 136 6.54 37.67 -30.67
C VAL A 136 6.52 39.17 -30.36
N ALA A 137 6.25 40.03 -31.34
CA ALA A 137 6.10 41.46 -31.14
C ALA A 137 4.91 41.80 -30.23
N ARG A 138 3.76 41.11 -30.41
CA ARG A 138 2.57 41.33 -29.58
C ARG A 138 2.72 40.79 -28.15
N LEU A 139 3.50 39.73 -27.98
CA LEU A 139 3.68 39.03 -26.71
C LEU A 139 5.18 38.83 -26.46
N PRO A 140 5.93 39.90 -26.15
CA PRO A 140 7.35 39.80 -25.89
C PRO A 140 7.58 38.81 -24.74
N PHE A 141 8.44 37.84 -24.97
CA PHE A 141 8.76 36.82 -23.97
C PHE A 141 9.34 37.50 -22.74
N LYS A 142 8.56 37.54 -21.67
CA LYS A 142 9.05 37.92 -20.34
C LYS A 142 9.61 36.66 -19.70
N PRO A 143 10.94 36.49 -19.60
CA PRO A 143 11.51 35.33 -18.93
C PRO A 143 10.90 35.27 -17.53
N ARG A 144 10.33 34.11 -17.20
CA ARG A 144 9.69 33.89 -15.92
C ARG A 144 10.77 34.11 -14.85
N LYS A 145 10.62 35.15 -14.02
CA LYS A 145 11.51 35.38 -12.87
C LYS A 145 11.62 34.04 -12.15
N SER A 146 12.79 33.41 -12.22
CA SER A 146 13.02 32.13 -11.57
C SER A 146 12.76 32.39 -10.09
N LYS A 147 11.71 31.78 -9.53
CA LYS A 147 11.58 31.71 -8.08
C LYS A 147 12.91 31.13 -7.58
N ASN A 148 13.47 31.69 -6.51
CA ASN A 148 14.81 31.39 -5.96
C ASN A 148 14.99 29.93 -5.46
N THR A 149 14.35 28.94 -6.08
CA THR A 149 14.58 27.51 -5.90
C THR A 149 16.02 27.08 -6.22
N ALA A 150 16.78 27.85 -6.99
CA ALA A 150 18.21 27.60 -7.19
C ALA A 150 19.01 27.84 -5.89
N GLN A 151 18.75 28.94 -5.18
CA GLN A 151 19.40 29.23 -3.90
C GLN A 151 19.05 28.19 -2.81
N SER A 152 17.81 27.69 -2.79
CA SER A 152 17.42 26.65 -1.83
C SER A 152 18.09 25.30 -2.10
N ALA A 153 18.31 24.95 -3.37
CA ALA A 153 19.03 23.72 -3.73
C ALA A 153 20.53 23.83 -3.38
N ASP A 154 21.14 25.00 -3.60
CA ASP A 154 22.54 25.24 -3.23
C ASP A 154 22.75 25.24 -1.72
N GLN A 155 21.84 25.86 -0.94
CA GLN A 155 21.89 25.82 0.52
C GLN A 155 21.80 24.40 1.07
N HIS A 156 20.93 23.57 0.51
CA HIS A 156 20.81 22.17 0.92
C HIS A 156 22.05 21.34 0.54
N LEU A 157 22.67 21.61 -0.62
CA LEU A 157 23.91 20.95 -1.01
C LEU A 157 25.06 21.35 -0.08
N HIS A 158 25.15 22.64 0.26
CA HIS A 158 26.16 23.17 1.16
C HIS A 158 26.03 22.59 2.57
N PHE A 159 24.80 22.52 3.11
CA PHE A 159 24.53 21.86 4.39
C PHE A 159 24.97 20.38 4.38
N ARG A 160 24.69 19.64 3.30
CA ARG A 160 25.12 18.24 3.18
C ARG A 160 26.64 18.09 3.10
N MET A 161 27.34 18.99 2.41
CA MET A 161 28.80 18.99 2.38
C MET A 161 29.39 19.26 3.76
N GLN A 162 28.88 20.24 4.48
CA GLN A 162 29.33 20.58 5.82
C GLN A 162 29.13 19.42 6.80
N THR A 163 28.00 18.70 6.70
CA THR A 163 27.78 17.48 7.51
C THR A 163 28.81 16.39 7.21
N ILE A 164 29.19 16.19 5.94
CA ILE A 164 30.21 15.21 5.55
C ILE A 164 31.58 15.62 6.09
N GLU A 165 31.95 16.90 5.98
CA GLU A 165 33.21 17.42 6.53
C GLU A 165 33.29 17.23 8.05
N ASN A 166 32.20 17.51 8.77
CA ASN A 166 32.13 17.29 10.21
C ASN A 166 32.26 15.81 10.58
N GLN A 167 31.66 14.91 9.80
CA GLN A 167 31.78 13.46 10.02
C GLN A 167 33.21 12.97 9.78
N LEU A 168 33.88 13.46 8.73
CA LEU A 168 35.28 13.11 8.45
C LEU A 168 36.23 13.65 9.53
N ALA A 169 36.00 14.87 10.01
CA ALA A 169 36.76 15.45 11.12
C ALA A 169 36.62 14.60 12.40
N ALA A 170 35.41 14.13 12.72
CA ALA A 170 35.17 13.26 13.87
C ALA A 170 35.89 11.92 13.75
N ILE A 171 35.86 11.27 12.57
CA ILE A 171 36.59 10.02 12.32
C ILE A 171 38.10 10.24 12.46
N SER A 172 38.63 11.35 11.95
CA SER A 172 40.05 11.68 12.06
C SER A 172 40.47 11.92 13.52
N ALA A 173 39.64 12.58 14.32
CA ALA A 173 39.91 12.80 15.74
C ALA A 173 39.97 11.48 16.54
N VAL A 174 39.08 10.53 16.23
CA VAL A 174 39.10 9.19 16.85
C VAL A 174 40.35 8.42 16.44
N ALA A 175 40.77 8.50 15.18
CA ALA A 175 41.99 7.85 14.71
C ALA A 175 43.25 8.41 15.40
N LEU A 176 43.32 9.72 15.62
CA LEU A 176 44.43 10.36 16.34
C LEU A 176 44.44 10.03 17.83
N ALA A 177 43.27 9.96 18.47
CA ALA A 177 43.16 9.60 19.89
C ALA A 177 43.63 8.15 20.15
N ASN A 178 43.45 7.25 19.16
CA ASN A 178 43.86 5.86 19.27
C ASN A 178 45.34 5.61 18.90
N HIS A 179 46.05 6.61 18.38
CA HIS A 179 47.50 6.56 18.15
C HIS A 179 48.30 7.19 19.30
N GLN A 180 47.96 6.85 20.54
CA GLN A 180 48.93 6.96 21.63
C GLN A 180 50.08 5.97 21.32
N PRO A 181 51.34 6.41 21.27
CA PRO A 181 52.46 5.50 21.17
C PRO A 181 52.51 4.70 22.47
N SER A 182 51.97 3.48 22.44
CA SER A 182 52.21 2.50 23.48
C SER A 182 53.72 2.28 23.53
N SER A 183 54.34 2.80 24.58
CA SER A 183 55.70 2.44 24.96
C SER A 183 55.74 0.92 25.09
N LEU A 184 56.34 0.25 24.10
CA LEU A 184 56.55 -1.18 24.11
C LEU A 184 57.37 -1.55 25.35
N PRO A 185 56.94 -2.54 26.17
CA PRO A 185 57.80 -3.08 27.21
C PRO A 185 58.96 -3.84 26.54
N SER A 186 60.18 -3.42 26.84
CA SER A 186 61.44 -3.91 26.27
C SER A 186 61.86 -5.29 26.78
N ASN A 187 60.95 -6.27 26.83
CA ASN A 187 61.27 -7.59 27.39
C ASN A 187 60.63 -8.74 26.60
N TRP A 188 61.12 -8.99 25.39
CA TRP A 188 60.80 -10.20 24.62
C TRP A 188 62.03 -10.79 23.89
N ASP A 189 63.23 -10.55 24.41
CA ASP A 189 64.43 -11.33 24.04
C ASP A 189 64.61 -12.46 25.05
N SER A 190 63.91 -13.59 24.83
CA SER A 190 64.35 -14.96 25.16
C SER A 190 63.16 -15.94 25.13
N ALA A 191 62.88 -16.53 23.96
CA ALA A 191 62.38 -17.90 23.85
C ALA A 191 62.27 -18.31 22.37
N ARG A 192 63.43 -18.63 21.80
CA ARG A 192 63.53 -19.40 20.56
C ARG A 192 63.56 -20.88 20.95
N SER A 193 62.46 -21.60 20.73
CA SER A 193 62.49 -23.07 20.73
C SER A 193 61.22 -23.64 20.08
N GLY A 194 61.35 -23.92 18.78
CA GLY A 194 60.74 -25.03 18.04
C GLY A 194 59.35 -25.52 18.44
N GLN A 195 58.35 -25.16 17.63
CA GLN A 195 57.31 -26.12 17.27
C GLN A 195 56.77 -25.84 15.86
N VAL A 196 57.04 -26.77 14.96
CA VAL A 196 56.53 -26.81 13.59
C VAL A 196 55.06 -27.23 13.66
N PHE A 197 54.15 -26.35 13.24
CA PHE A 197 52.78 -26.70 12.92
C PHE A 197 52.56 -26.55 11.41
N PRO A 198 51.96 -27.54 10.74
CA PRO A 198 51.66 -27.44 9.32
C PRO A 198 50.43 -26.53 9.14
N VAL A 199 50.61 -25.43 8.43
CA VAL A 199 49.51 -24.58 7.98
C VAL A 199 49.06 -25.09 6.63
N ASP A 200 47.93 -25.79 6.61
CA ASP A 200 47.20 -26.10 5.40
C ASP A 200 46.71 -24.79 4.77
N TYR A 201 47.28 -24.50 3.60
CA TYR A 201 47.04 -23.31 2.81
C TYR A 201 45.77 -23.54 1.97
N MET A 202 44.59 -23.27 2.53
CA MET A 202 43.35 -23.17 1.76
C MET A 202 43.39 -21.85 0.96
N ALA A 203 43.89 -21.96 -0.27
CA ALA A 203 43.75 -20.94 -1.30
C ALA A 203 42.26 -20.81 -1.66
N TYR A 204 41.64 -19.69 -1.30
CA TYR A 204 40.39 -19.28 -1.93
C TYR A 204 40.71 -18.57 -3.23
N ASP A 205 40.51 -19.29 -4.33
CA ASP A 205 40.43 -18.74 -5.68
C ASP A 205 39.36 -17.65 -5.74
N TYR A 206 39.81 -16.40 -5.87
CA TYR A 206 38.99 -15.32 -6.40
C TYR A 206 39.05 -15.37 -7.93
N ALA A 207 38.29 -16.29 -8.51
CA ALA A 207 38.08 -16.35 -9.96
C ALA A 207 36.65 -15.89 -10.30
N ASP A 208 36.60 -14.73 -10.93
CA ASP A 208 35.75 -14.39 -12.07
C ASP A 208 34.27 -14.78 -12.02
N ASN A 209 33.42 -13.78 -11.76
CA ASN A 209 32.03 -13.79 -12.20
C ASN A 209 31.72 -12.45 -12.87
N SER A 210 32.43 -12.19 -13.96
CA SER A 210 31.81 -11.47 -15.07
C SER A 210 30.83 -12.43 -15.76
N LEU A 211 29.53 -12.09 -15.80
CA LEU A 211 28.62 -12.28 -16.96
C LEU A 211 27.12 -12.11 -16.60
N ASN A 212 26.48 -11.27 -17.42
CA ASN A 212 25.11 -11.35 -17.92
C ASN A 212 23.93 -10.99 -17.00
N LEU A 213 23.79 -9.69 -16.75
CA LEU A 213 22.49 -9.03 -16.53
C LEU A 213 21.67 -9.01 -17.84
N SER A 214 20.80 -10.01 -17.99
CA SER A 214 19.70 -10.01 -18.96
C SER A 214 18.44 -9.45 -18.27
N GLU A 215 18.16 -8.17 -18.52
CA GLU A 215 17.03 -7.44 -17.95
C GLU A 215 15.76 -7.56 -18.81
N GLY A 216 14.72 -8.20 -18.27
CA GLY A 216 13.36 -8.21 -18.80
C GLY A 216 12.50 -7.05 -18.27
N PRO A 217 11.49 -6.56 -19.02
CA PRO A 217 10.81 -5.30 -18.72
C PRO A 217 9.72 -5.43 -17.65
N TYR A 218 9.81 -4.57 -16.63
CA TYR A 218 8.77 -4.34 -15.62
C TYR A 218 7.72 -3.33 -16.13
N MET A 219 6.44 -3.64 -15.96
CA MET A 219 5.32 -2.70 -16.06
C MET A 219 4.51 -2.76 -14.78
N GLY A 220 4.29 -1.60 -14.15
CA GLY A 220 3.37 -1.45 -13.02
C GLY A 220 3.68 -0.26 -12.12
N ASN A 221 3.54 0.97 -12.63
CA ASN A 221 3.51 2.17 -11.78
C ASN A 221 2.20 2.19 -10.98
N LEU A 222 2.30 2.06 -9.66
CA LEU A 222 1.25 2.45 -8.71
C LEU A 222 1.59 3.85 -8.20
N THR A 223 0.85 4.85 -8.68
CA THR A 223 0.83 6.20 -8.12
C THR A 223 -0.01 6.15 -6.85
N LEU A 224 0.59 6.47 -5.70
CA LEU A 224 -0.09 6.65 -4.42
C LEU A 224 -0.78 8.03 -4.42
N ASP A 225 -2.12 8.02 -4.37
CA ASP A 225 -2.93 9.19 -4.00
C ASP A 225 -2.82 9.40 -2.48
N ILE A 226 -2.23 10.52 -2.07
CA ILE A 226 -2.24 11.02 -0.69
C ILE A 226 -3.50 11.89 -0.55
N PRO A 227 -4.50 11.53 0.29
CA PRO A 227 -5.59 12.45 0.60
C PRO A 227 -5.08 13.61 1.47
N ASN A 228 -5.49 14.81 1.07
CA ASN A 228 -5.24 16.08 1.73
C ASN A 228 -6.08 16.13 3.03
N ILE A 229 -5.43 16.04 4.20
CA ILE A 229 -6.08 16.21 5.50
C ILE A 229 -6.11 17.72 5.81
N PRO A 230 -7.27 18.31 6.16
CA PRO A 230 -7.32 19.70 6.59
C PRO A 230 -6.63 19.85 7.95
N ASN A 231 -5.61 20.71 7.99
CA ASN A 231 -4.98 21.19 9.21
C ASN A 231 -5.96 22.11 9.97
N THR A 232 -6.57 21.58 11.03
CA THR A 232 -7.15 22.40 12.10
C THR A 232 -6.57 21.93 13.42
N PHE A 233 -5.40 22.46 13.76
CA PHE A 233 -4.84 22.38 15.10
C PHE A 233 -4.89 23.80 15.67
N THR A 234 -5.95 24.10 16.42
CA THR A 234 -6.11 25.33 17.18
C THR A 234 -5.22 25.24 18.42
N TRP A 235 -4.29 26.18 18.53
CA TRP A 235 -3.53 26.44 19.75
C TRP A 235 -4.48 26.89 20.86
N LEU A 236 -4.48 26.20 22.00
CA LEU A 236 -5.05 26.69 23.23
C LEU A 236 -3.90 27.20 24.09
N ASP A 237 -3.83 28.52 24.23
CA ASP A 237 -3.01 29.23 25.20
C ASP A 237 -3.52 28.99 26.64
N GLY A 238 -2.59 28.98 27.59
CA GLY A 238 -2.86 29.42 28.95
C GLY A 238 -2.73 28.37 30.04
N CYS A 239 -1.51 28.16 30.57
CA CYS A 239 -1.32 27.78 31.97
C CYS A 239 -0.09 28.53 32.52
N GLN A 240 -0.37 29.56 33.31
CA GLN A 240 0.59 30.27 34.16
C GLN A 240 1.07 29.34 35.28
N VAL A 241 2.39 29.32 35.51
CA VAL A 241 3.01 28.74 36.71
C VAL A 241 3.54 29.91 37.56
N PRO A 242 3.23 30.02 38.85
CA PRO A 242 3.83 31.04 39.69
C PRO A 242 5.21 30.59 40.18
N ALA A 243 6.13 31.56 40.16
CA ALA A 243 7.47 31.44 40.69
C ALA A 243 7.45 31.30 42.21
N GLY A 244 8.11 30.26 42.73
CA GLY A 244 8.34 30.03 44.14
C GLY A 244 9.81 29.71 44.39
N SER A 245 10.52 30.71 44.92
CA SER A 245 11.83 30.67 45.55
C SER A 245 11.83 29.71 46.75
N TYR A 246 12.90 28.92 46.99
CA TYR A 246 13.67 28.83 48.26
C TYR A 246 14.70 27.67 48.24
N ASP A 247 15.97 28.09 48.34
CA ASP A 247 17.14 27.60 49.11
C ASP A 247 17.45 26.10 49.34
N PRO A 248 18.70 25.64 49.09
CA PRO A 248 19.18 24.31 49.48
C PRO A 248 20.19 24.34 50.64
N SER A 249 19.90 23.65 51.76
CA SER A 249 20.94 23.16 52.67
C SER A 249 20.46 22.12 53.69
N ALA A 250 21.24 21.04 53.80
CA ALA A 250 21.40 20.10 54.94
C ALA A 250 20.18 19.23 55.30
N ALA A 251 20.24 17.97 55.75
CA ALA A 251 21.26 16.97 56.07
C ALA A 251 20.53 15.58 56.01
N LEU A 252 21.13 14.51 55.50
CA LEU A 252 21.69 13.39 56.28
C LEU A 252 20.89 13.01 57.54
N VAL A 253 20.03 11.98 57.49
CA VAL A 253 19.86 10.90 58.50
C VAL A 253 19.18 9.66 57.86
N ASP A 254 19.70 8.53 58.32
CA ASP A 254 19.39 7.11 58.21
C ASP A 254 17.94 6.62 58.47
N MET A 255 17.76 5.30 58.29
CA MET A 255 16.73 4.39 58.82
C MET A 255 15.56 3.90 57.92
N LEU A 256 15.80 2.70 57.38
CA LEU A 256 14.88 1.55 57.31
C LEU A 256 14.08 1.34 58.62
N PRO A 257 12.85 0.77 58.58
CA PRO A 257 12.75 -0.69 58.56
C PRO A 257 11.59 -1.30 57.75
N ALA A 258 11.77 -2.60 57.51
CA ALA A 258 10.81 -3.57 57.02
C ALA A 258 9.61 -3.75 57.95
N ALA A 259 8.47 -4.12 57.38
CA ALA A 259 7.42 -4.83 58.09
C ALA A 259 6.71 -5.81 57.14
N ASP A 260 6.86 -7.09 57.47
CA ASP A 260 6.00 -8.20 57.09
C ASP A 260 4.54 -7.94 57.47
N VAL A 261 3.60 -8.34 56.61
CA VAL A 261 2.27 -8.78 57.05
C VAL A 261 1.83 -10.00 56.21
N PRO A 262 1.40 -11.11 56.84
CA PRO A 262 0.96 -12.32 56.15
C PRO A 262 -0.57 -12.51 56.13
N VAL A 263 -0.96 -13.63 55.50
CA VAL A 263 -2.16 -14.45 55.71
C VAL A 263 -3.34 -14.29 54.75
N SER A 264 -3.51 -15.39 53.98
CA SER A 264 -4.71 -16.08 53.50
C SER A 264 -6.09 -15.59 53.96
N MET A 265 -7.11 -15.79 53.11
CA MET A 265 -8.21 -16.73 53.39
C MET A 265 -9.03 -17.03 52.13
N THR A 266 -9.23 -18.34 51.95
CA THR A 266 -10.23 -19.05 51.15
C THR A 266 -11.65 -18.49 51.27
N SER A 267 -12.41 -18.50 50.17
CA SER A 267 -13.87 -18.51 50.21
C SER A 267 -14.46 -19.43 49.14
N LEU A 268 -14.98 -20.57 49.62
CA LEU A 268 -15.80 -21.57 48.95
C LEU A 268 -17.28 -21.21 49.15
N VAL A 269 -18.09 -21.12 48.08
CA VAL A 269 -19.54 -21.42 48.13
C VAL A 269 -20.11 -21.61 46.71
N PRO A 270 -21.30 -22.22 46.50
CA PRO A 270 -21.37 -23.54 45.89
C PRO A 270 -22.25 -23.61 44.63
N ALA A 271 -22.14 -24.75 43.96
CA ALA A 271 -23.03 -25.20 42.91
C ALA A 271 -24.47 -25.43 43.42
N MET A 272 -25.46 -24.98 42.66
CA MET A 272 -26.78 -25.62 42.63
C MET A 272 -27.22 -25.81 41.19
N ALA A 273 -27.41 -27.08 40.84
CA ALA A 273 -28.08 -27.54 39.64
C ALA A 273 -29.59 -27.40 39.81
N THR A 274 -30.31 -26.97 38.75
CA THR A 274 -31.74 -27.23 38.63
C THR A 274 -32.16 -27.20 37.15
N VAL A 275 -32.55 -28.37 36.67
CA VAL A 275 -33.26 -28.73 35.42
C VAL A 275 -34.17 -29.91 35.87
N PRO A 276 -35.29 -30.31 35.23
CA PRO A 276 -36.07 -29.78 34.07
C PRO A 276 -37.59 -29.63 34.38
N VAL A 277 -38.37 -28.98 33.48
CA VAL A 277 -39.73 -29.47 33.10
C VAL A 277 -40.06 -29.01 31.66
N PRO A 278 -40.60 -29.89 30.79
CA PRO A 278 -41.09 -29.56 29.45
C PRO A 278 -42.58 -29.18 29.45
N VAL A 279 -43.00 -28.25 28.57
CA VAL A 279 -44.41 -27.94 28.30
C VAL A 279 -44.68 -28.12 26.80
N PRO A 280 -45.79 -28.80 26.39
CA PRO A 280 -46.04 -29.18 25.01
C PRO A 280 -46.73 -28.09 24.16
N ALA A 281 -46.68 -28.34 22.86
CA ALA A 281 -47.09 -27.54 21.71
C ALA A 281 -48.55 -27.06 21.69
N LEU A 282 -48.77 -25.91 21.02
CA LEU A 282 -49.94 -25.70 20.16
C LEU A 282 -49.52 -24.93 18.89
N ALA A 283 -49.66 -25.61 17.76
CA ALA A 283 -49.56 -25.06 16.43
C ALA A 283 -50.88 -24.37 16.06
N PHE A 284 -50.82 -23.10 15.66
CA PHE A 284 -51.90 -22.44 14.94
C PHE A 284 -51.47 -22.23 13.49
N SER A 285 -51.95 -23.12 12.63
CA SER A 285 -52.00 -22.90 11.18
C SER A 285 -53.09 -21.87 10.90
N ILE A 286 -52.71 -20.72 10.35
CA ILE A 286 -53.63 -19.79 9.70
C ILE A 286 -53.38 -19.91 8.19
N PRO A 287 -54.37 -20.34 7.39
CA PRO A 287 -54.28 -20.29 5.93
C PRO A 287 -54.56 -18.86 5.49
N ASN A 288 -53.53 -18.10 5.08
CA ASN A 288 -53.78 -16.80 4.47
C ASN A 288 -53.80 -16.94 2.94
N SER A 289 -54.98 -16.58 2.42
CA SER A 289 -55.39 -16.68 1.04
C SER A 289 -54.53 -15.85 0.09
N GLN A 290 -54.38 -16.42 -1.10
CA GLN A 290 -53.79 -15.81 -2.27
C GLN A 290 -54.48 -14.50 -2.65
N LEU A 291 -53.68 -13.45 -2.81
CA LEU A 291 -53.95 -12.36 -3.75
C LEU A 291 -52.79 -12.40 -4.75
N GLN A 292 -53.10 -12.88 -5.95
CA GLN A 292 -52.19 -12.93 -7.09
C GLN A 292 -52.17 -11.54 -7.73
N ASP A 293 -51.17 -10.73 -7.35
CA ASP A 293 -50.79 -9.57 -8.14
C ASP A 293 -49.72 -10.00 -9.15
N THR A 294 -49.98 -9.75 -10.42
CA THR A 294 -49.17 -10.21 -11.55
C THR A 294 -48.01 -9.26 -11.81
N ASP A 295 -47.14 -9.10 -10.82
CA ASP A 295 -45.86 -8.44 -11.00
C ASP A 295 -44.88 -9.36 -11.72
N LYS A 296 -44.29 -8.84 -12.80
CA LYS A 296 -43.21 -9.48 -13.56
C LYS A 296 -42.17 -10.06 -12.59
N PRO A 297 -41.77 -11.34 -12.70
CA PRO A 297 -40.77 -11.94 -11.82
C PRO A 297 -39.41 -11.27 -12.06
N GLY A 298 -39.13 -10.21 -11.30
CA GLY A 298 -37.80 -9.66 -11.16
C GLY A 298 -36.88 -10.79 -10.72
N LYS A 299 -35.81 -11.04 -11.47
CA LYS A 299 -34.81 -12.07 -11.12
C LYS A 299 -34.38 -11.87 -9.68
N ALA A 300 -34.88 -12.72 -8.78
CA ALA A 300 -34.52 -12.72 -7.38
C ALA A 300 -32.99 -12.88 -7.28
N VAL A 301 -32.31 -11.80 -6.90
CA VAL A 301 -30.87 -11.80 -6.68
C VAL A 301 -30.63 -12.66 -5.45
N LYS A 302 -30.23 -13.92 -5.66
CA LYS A 302 -29.87 -14.82 -4.57
C LYS A 302 -28.77 -14.17 -3.73
N ALA A 303 -29.11 -13.80 -2.50
CA ALA A 303 -28.15 -13.25 -1.55
C ALA A 303 -27.00 -14.26 -1.38
N THR A 304 -25.79 -13.85 -1.72
CA THR A 304 -24.62 -14.71 -1.58
C THR A 304 -24.23 -14.74 -0.10
N THR A 305 -24.44 -15.87 0.56
CA THR A 305 -24.00 -16.12 1.93
C THR A 305 -22.58 -16.69 1.96
N ARG A 306 -21.88 -16.50 3.07
CA ARG A 306 -20.54 -17.06 3.32
C ARG A 306 -20.53 -17.70 4.68
N THR A 307 -19.95 -18.88 4.74
CA THR A 307 -19.89 -19.68 5.95
C THR A 307 -18.44 -19.85 6.35
N ILE A 308 -18.14 -19.59 7.62
CA ILE A 308 -16.85 -19.85 8.25
C ILE A 308 -17.07 -20.80 9.42
N ILE A 309 -16.08 -21.65 9.68
CA ILE A 309 -16.04 -22.55 10.83
C ILE A 309 -14.91 -22.05 11.72
N LEU A 310 -15.23 -21.75 12.97
CA LEU A 310 -14.27 -21.31 13.98
C LEU A 310 -13.56 -22.50 14.64
N GLY A 311 -12.51 -22.24 15.42
CA GLY A 311 -11.73 -23.26 16.13
C GLY A 311 -12.53 -24.09 17.14
N ASP A 312 -13.67 -23.57 17.62
CA ASP A 312 -14.62 -24.27 18.49
C ASP A 312 -15.66 -25.12 17.70
N ASN A 313 -15.44 -25.32 16.39
CA ASN A 313 -16.36 -25.92 15.43
C ASN A 313 -17.69 -25.17 15.24
N THR A 314 -17.85 -23.96 15.78
CA THR A 314 -19.06 -23.18 15.53
C THR A 314 -19.04 -22.65 14.10
N THR A 315 -20.17 -22.82 13.43
CA THR A 315 -20.39 -22.32 12.07
C THR A 315 -21.07 -20.95 12.11
N ILE A 316 -20.43 -19.94 11.54
CA ILE A 316 -21.00 -18.59 11.39
C ILE A 316 -21.31 -18.37 9.91
N THR A 317 -22.55 -18.00 9.61
CA THR A 317 -22.99 -17.66 8.25
C THR A 317 -23.31 -16.18 8.18
N ILE A 318 -22.71 -15.48 7.20
CA ILE A 318 -22.81 -14.03 7.04
C ILE A 318 -23.25 -13.73 5.61
N SER A 319 -24.23 -12.85 5.44
CA SER A 319 -24.61 -12.38 4.10
C SER A 319 -23.55 -11.43 3.52
N THR A 320 -23.37 -11.42 2.20
CA THR A 320 -22.40 -10.50 1.57
C THR A 320 -22.73 -9.03 1.87
N ASP A 321 -24.00 -8.69 2.07
CA ASP A 321 -24.43 -7.33 2.39
C ASP A 321 -24.17 -6.97 3.86
N GLU A 322 -24.37 -7.89 4.81
CA GLU A 322 -23.88 -7.72 6.19
C GLU A 322 -22.37 -7.50 6.21
N ALA A 323 -21.60 -8.32 5.48
CA ALA A 323 -20.15 -8.19 5.42
C ALA A 323 -19.67 -6.85 4.82
N ARG A 324 -20.49 -6.17 4.01
CA ARG A 324 -20.19 -4.81 3.51
C ARG A 324 -20.52 -3.73 4.54
N LYS A 325 -21.55 -3.95 5.35
CA LYS A 325 -21.97 -3.04 6.42
C LYS A 325 -21.05 -3.09 7.63
N LEU A 326 -20.35 -4.22 7.84
CA LEU A 326 -19.31 -4.32 8.85
C LEU A 326 -18.17 -3.33 8.56
N ALA A 327 -18.12 -2.25 9.34
CA ALA A 327 -17.01 -1.30 9.31
C ALA A 327 -15.77 -2.00 9.87
N LEU A 328 -14.74 -2.17 9.04
CA LEU A 328 -13.46 -2.68 9.51
C LEU A 328 -12.75 -1.57 10.29
N PRO A 329 -12.45 -1.78 11.59
CA PRO A 329 -11.74 -0.79 12.37
C PRO A 329 -10.33 -0.55 11.79
N ALA A 330 -9.85 0.68 11.89
CA ALA A 330 -8.47 1.01 11.56
C ALA A 330 -7.57 0.49 12.69
N ILE A 331 -7.06 -0.73 12.52
CA ILE A 331 -6.18 -1.38 13.50
C ILE A 331 -4.73 -1.21 13.08
N SER A 332 -3.88 -0.85 14.04
CA SER A 332 -2.42 -0.91 13.92
C SER A 332 -1.88 -1.85 14.99
N PHE A 333 -0.91 -2.68 14.61
CA PHE A 333 -0.15 -3.55 15.52
C PHE A 333 1.34 -3.16 15.54
N ALA A 334 1.64 -1.89 15.25
CA ALA A 334 3.01 -1.42 15.13
C ALA A 334 3.77 -1.52 16.46
N GLU A 335 3.07 -1.36 17.59
CA GLU A 335 3.65 -1.36 18.93
C GLU A 335 3.52 -2.71 19.64
N ASP A 336 2.56 -3.54 19.24
CA ASP A 336 2.16 -4.74 19.99
C ASP A 336 1.96 -5.96 19.07
N ILE A 337 3.07 -6.61 18.74
CA ILE A 337 3.10 -7.86 17.96
C ILE A 337 2.51 -9.04 18.75
N GLU A 338 2.60 -9.01 20.08
CA GLU A 338 2.05 -10.05 20.93
C GLU A 338 0.52 -10.07 20.86
N ARG A 339 -0.11 -8.89 20.95
CA ARG A 339 -1.54 -8.74 20.72
C ARG A 339 -1.94 -9.18 19.33
N LEU A 340 -1.14 -8.89 18.29
CA LEU A 340 -1.40 -9.42 16.96
C LEU A 340 -1.43 -10.96 16.95
N ASN A 341 -0.45 -11.61 17.60
CA ASN A 341 -0.39 -13.08 17.69
C ASN A 341 -1.59 -13.66 18.45
N GLN A 342 -2.02 -13.01 19.53
CA GLN A 342 -3.18 -13.41 20.34
C GLN A 342 -4.52 -13.30 19.60
N MET A 343 -4.56 -12.51 18.52
CA MET A 343 -5.74 -12.22 17.71
C MET A 343 -5.76 -12.96 16.37
N TRP A 344 -4.65 -13.64 16.01
CA TRP A 344 -4.43 -14.11 14.65
C TRP A 344 -5.30 -15.31 14.27
N ASP A 345 -5.35 -16.32 15.13
CA ASP A 345 -5.81 -17.66 14.83
C ASP A 345 -6.44 -18.29 16.06
N ASP A 346 -7.72 -18.65 15.93
CA ASP A 346 -8.59 -19.20 16.98
C ASP A 346 -8.35 -20.68 17.28
N THR A 347 -7.55 -21.37 16.47
CA THR A 347 -7.15 -22.77 16.70
C THR A 347 -5.85 -22.89 17.50
N SER A 348 -5.13 -21.78 17.66
CA SER A 348 -3.85 -21.74 18.35
C SER A 348 -4.03 -21.58 19.86
N SER A 349 -3.13 -22.17 20.65
CA SER A 349 -3.03 -21.93 22.10
C SER A 349 -2.77 -20.46 22.47
N HIS A 350 -2.33 -19.63 21.52
CA HIS A 350 -2.15 -18.19 21.72
C HIS A 350 -3.46 -17.39 21.67
N TRP A 351 -4.56 -17.99 21.20
CA TRP A 351 -5.85 -17.32 21.09
C TRP A 351 -6.40 -16.92 22.46
N LYS A 352 -6.59 -15.61 22.68
CA LYS A 352 -7.15 -15.09 23.95
C LYS A 352 -8.62 -14.67 23.84
N ASN A 353 -9.34 -15.17 22.85
CA ASN A 353 -10.73 -14.76 22.56
C ASN A 353 -10.91 -13.23 22.42
N ASN A 354 -9.84 -12.53 22.01
CA ASN A 354 -9.84 -11.10 21.81
C ASN A 354 -9.80 -10.84 20.31
N SER A 355 -10.76 -10.07 19.79
CA SER A 355 -10.74 -9.59 18.41
C SER A 355 -11.37 -8.23 18.32
N VAL A 356 -10.87 -7.41 17.39
CA VAL A 356 -11.49 -6.11 17.09
C VAL A 356 -12.80 -6.29 16.31
N MET A 357 -13.01 -7.46 15.71
CA MET A 357 -14.24 -7.76 14.99
C MET A 357 -15.05 -8.81 15.73
N ARG A 358 -16.31 -8.49 15.99
CA ARG A 358 -17.32 -9.39 16.55
C ARG A 358 -18.48 -9.55 15.58
N ILE A 359 -18.96 -10.78 15.43
CA ILE A 359 -20.15 -11.12 14.64
C ILE A 359 -21.03 -11.97 15.53
N SER A 360 -22.28 -11.53 15.77
CA SER A 360 -23.19 -12.18 16.72
C SER A 360 -22.55 -12.39 18.10
N ASP A 361 -21.94 -11.32 18.64
CA ASP A 361 -21.15 -11.28 19.88
C ASP A 361 -19.93 -12.20 20.00
N ARG A 362 -19.60 -12.94 18.93
CA ARG A 362 -18.42 -13.81 18.89
C ARG A 362 -17.22 -13.11 18.27
N ALA A 363 -16.07 -13.18 18.94
CA ALA A 363 -14.81 -12.65 18.43
C ALA A 363 -14.33 -13.47 17.21
N ILE A 364 -13.98 -12.78 16.13
CA ILE A 364 -13.55 -13.41 14.89
C ILE A 364 -12.04 -13.21 14.69
N ALA A 365 -11.28 -14.31 14.69
CA ALA A 365 -9.84 -14.26 14.45
C ALA A 365 -9.47 -13.67 13.08
N LEU A 366 -8.31 -13.02 13.00
CA LEU A 366 -7.84 -12.34 11.78
C LEU A 366 -7.67 -13.30 10.59
N ILE A 367 -7.36 -14.58 10.83
CA ILE A 367 -7.20 -15.60 9.78
C ILE A 367 -8.46 -15.81 8.93
N HIS A 368 -9.65 -15.54 9.48
CA HIS A 368 -10.93 -15.72 8.78
C HIS A 368 -11.33 -14.52 7.93
N TRP A 369 -10.68 -13.36 8.09
CA TRP A 369 -11.04 -12.13 7.38
C TRP A 369 -11.05 -12.26 5.84
N PRO A 370 -10.08 -12.94 5.18
CA PRO A 370 -10.16 -13.16 3.74
C PRO A 370 -11.40 -13.96 3.32
N LYS A 371 -11.88 -14.90 4.14
CA LYS A 371 -13.10 -15.68 3.81
C LYS A 371 -14.34 -14.78 3.89
N ILE A 372 -14.41 -13.92 4.90
CA ILE A 372 -15.55 -13.02 5.16
C ILE A 372 -15.61 -11.88 4.15
N PHE A 373 -14.49 -11.21 3.85
CA PHE A 373 -14.49 -9.94 3.10
C PHE A 373 -14.10 -10.06 1.62
N LYS A 374 -13.62 -11.21 1.13
CA LYS A 374 -13.22 -11.33 -0.28
C LYS A 374 -14.39 -10.95 -1.21
N LYS A 375 -14.19 -10.03 -2.16
CA LYS A 375 -15.24 -9.48 -3.06
C LYS A 375 -16.25 -8.49 -2.43
N THR A 376 -16.06 -8.01 -1.20
CA THR A 376 -16.95 -6.94 -0.63
C THR A 376 -16.56 -5.53 -1.06
N GLY A 377 -15.43 -5.34 -1.75
CA GLY A 377 -14.84 -4.03 -2.04
C GLY A 377 -13.99 -3.53 -0.86
N VAL A 378 -14.46 -3.71 0.38
CA VAL A 378 -13.75 -3.33 1.61
C VAL A 378 -12.40 -4.07 1.75
N TRP A 379 -12.34 -5.33 1.32
CA TRP A 379 -11.14 -6.16 1.45
C TRP A 379 -9.89 -5.58 0.77
N SER A 380 -10.02 -4.82 -0.32
CA SER A 380 -8.84 -4.30 -1.04
C SER A 380 -8.00 -3.36 -0.18
N ALA A 381 -8.63 -2.56 0.68
CA ALA A 381 -7.94 -1.64 1.59
C ALA A 381 -7.15 -2.38 2.68
N HIS A 382 -7.72 -3.46 3.23
CA HIS A 382 -7.11 -4.19 4.35
C HIS A 382 -6.19 -5.35 3.92
N LYS A 383 -6.24 -5.77 2.66
CA LYS A 383 -5.48 -6.92 2.16
C LYS A 383 -3.97 -6.75 2.37
N SER A 384 -3.41 -5.54 2.19
CA SER A 384 -1.97 -5.30 2.37
C SER A 384 -1.57 -5.50 3.83
N ASN A 385 -2.27 -4.83 4.76
CA ASN A 385 -2.02 -4.93 6.19
C ASN A 385 -2.19 -6.37 6.69
N TRP A 386 -3.28 -7.05 6.30
CA TRP A 386 -3.50 -8.45 6.65
C TRP A 386 -2.37 -9.36 6.16
N THR A 387 -1.88 -9.12 4.94
CA THR A 387 -0.77 -9.88 4.38
C THR A 387 0.50 -9.67 5.21
N GLU A 388 0.79 -8.45 5.64
CA GLU A 388 1.92 -8.14 6.52
C GLU A 388 1.78 -8.80 7.89
N TRP A 389 0.61 -8.68 8.51
CA TRP A 389 0.29 -9.33 9.78
C TRP A 389 0.53 -10.83 9.72
N LYS A 390 0.08 -11.49 8.64
CA LYS A 390 0.33 -12.91 8.42
C LYS A 390 1.81 -13.25 8.54
N PHE A 391 2.67 -12.54 7.81
CA PHE A 391 4.09 -12.86 7.76
C PHE A 391 4.82 -12.51 9.04
N VAL A 392 4.39 -11.46 9.76
CA VAL A 392 4.91 -11.14 11.07
C VAL A 392 4.58 -12.25 12.06
N VAL A 393 3.32 -12.70 12.13
CA VAL A 393 2.90 -13.78 13.03
C VAL A 393 3.57 -15.11 12.68
N GLU A 394 3.67 -15.43 11.39
CA GLU A 394 4.34 -16.65 10.93
C GLU A 394 5.82 -16.66 11.34
N ARG A 395 6.53 -15.52 11.20
CA ARG A 395 7.91 -15.41 11.70
C ARG A 395 7.98 -15.44 13.23
N TYR A 396 7.05 -14.78 13.91
CA TYR A 396 7.00 -14.71 15.36
C TYR A 396 6.80 -16.09 16.00
N ARG A 397 6.01 -16.97 15.38
CA ARG A 397 5.74 -18.33 15.85
C ARG A 397 6.85 -19.35 15.53
N GLN A 398 7.85 -19.00 14.73
CA GLN A 398 8.95 -19.91 14.36
C GLN A 398 9.99 -20.10 15.48
N GLY A 399 9.91 -19.34 16.55
CA GLY A 399 10.86 -19.39 17.67
C GLY A 399 10.27 -18.77 18.92
N THR A 400 11.14 -18.38 19.85
CA THR A 400 10.73 -17.65 21.05
C THR A 400 10.57 -16.15 20.76
N PRO A 401 9.76 -15.41 21.55
CA PRO A 401 9.71 -13.95 21.47
C PRO A 401 11.10 -13.30 21.54
N GLU A 402 11.99 -13.85 22.37
CA GLU A 402 13.35 -13.37 22.57
C GLU A 402 14.19 -13.56 21.31
N GLU A 403 14.12 -14.71 20.64
CA GLU A 403 14.80 -14.98 19.36
C GLU A 403 14.28 -14.08 18.24
N PHE A 404 12.97 -13.86 18.21
CA PHE A 404 12.36 -12.93 17.27
C PHE A 404 12.95 -11.53 17.47
N TRP A 405 12.89 -11.00 18.69
CA TRP A 405 13.40 -9.66 18.95
C TRP A 405 14.91 -9.57 18.78
N ALA A 406 15.69 -10.59 19.12
CA ALA A 406 17.13 -10.65 18.82
C ALA A 406 17.41 -10.51 17.32
N THR A 407 16.58 -11.14 16.47
CA THR A 407 16.69 -11.02 15.00
C THR A 407 16.31 -9.63 14.49
N PHE A 408 15.42 -8.92 15.19
CA PHE A 408 14.86 -7.62 14.80
C PHE A 408 15.28 -6.49 15.75
N LYS A 409 16.53 -6.51 16.20
CA LYS A 409 17.19 -5.36 16.86
C LYS A 409 17.94 -4.50 15.84
N SER A 410 17.95 -3.19 16.08
CA SER A 410 18.85 -2.22 15.43
C SER A 410 20.29 -2.47 15.86
N GLU A 411 21.25 -1.83 15.18
CA GLU A 411 22.66 -1.83 15.58
C GLU A 411 22.84 -1.25 17.00
N ASP A 412 21.97 -0.33 17.40
CA ASP A 412 21.93 0.27 18.74
C ASP A 412 21.32 -0.66 19.82
N GLY A 413 20.87 -1.86 19.45
CA GLY A 413 20.24 -2.82 20.36
C GLY A 413 18.75 -2.58 20.64
N GLU A 414 18.17 -1.48 20.15
CA GLU A 414 16.74 -1.20 20.24
C GLU A 414 15.89 -2.08 19.30
N LYS A 415 14.62 -2.31 19.63
CA LYS A 415 13.68 -3.04 18.76
C LYS A 415 13.44 -2.25 17.47
N MET A 416 13.57 -2.90 16.31
CA MET A 416 13.27 -2.28 15.03
C MET A 416 11.79 -1.84 14.96
N PRO A 417 11.48 -0.68 14.35
CA PRO A 417 10.11 -0.28 14.14
C PRO A 417 9.39 -1.27 13.23
N TYR A 418 8.08 -1.46 13.43
CA TYR A 418 7.26 -2.44 12.71
C TYR A 418 7.39 -2.35 11.18
N THR A 419 7.48 -1.13 10.63
CA THR A 419 7.67 -0.92 9.19
C THR A 419 9.00 -1.49 8.68
N ALA A 420 10.06 -1.38 9.48
CA ALA A 420 11.37 -1.94 9.18
C ALA A 420 11.37 -3.48 9.31
N ILE A 421 10.66 -4.04 10.29
CA ILE A 421 10.43 -5.49 10.41
C ILE A 421 9.74 -6.01 9.14
N CYS A 422 8.64 -5.36 8.72
CA CYS A 422 7.93 -5.71 7.49
C CYS A 422 8.83 -5.60 6.24
N ALA A 423 9.68 -4.58 6.16
CA ALA A 423 10.62 -4.41 5.05
C ALA A 423 11.66 -5.54 4.99
N LYS A 424 12.26 -5.89 6.14
CA LYS A 424 13.20 -7.01 6.28
C LYS A 424 12.54 -8.34 5.88
N LEU A 425 11.35 -8.64 6.41
CA LEU A 425 10.58 -9.84 6.04
C LEU A 425 10.20 -9.91 4.56
N ARG A 426 9.94 -8.76 3.90
CA ARG A 426 9.72 -8.74 2.45
C ARG A 426 11.00 -9.08 1.69
N LYS A 427 12.14 -8.55 2.12
CA LYS A 427 13.46 -8.82 1.53
C LYS A 427 13.82 -10.30 1.69
N ASP A 428 13.68 -10.86 2.89
CA ASP A 428 14.01 -12.25 3.18
C ASP A 428 13.16 -13.21 2.35
N ARG A 429 11.85 -12.97 2.24
CA ARG A 429 10.97 -13.77 1.37
C ARG A 429 11.32 -13.63 -0.11
N LYS A 430 11.70 -12.43 -0.56
CA LYS A 430 12.14 -12.23 -1.95
C LYS A 430 13.40 -13.05 -2.23
N ASN A 431 14.36 -13.04 -1.30
CA ASN A 431 15.60 -13.81 -1.41
C ASN A 431 15.34 -15.33 -1.37
N ALA A 432 14.56 -15.81 -0.41
CA ALA A 432 14.19 -17.22 -0.30
C ALA A 432 13.43 -17.72 -1.54
N ASN A 433 12.50 -16.93 -2.08
CA ASN A 433 11.82 -17.26 -3.33
C ASN A 433 12.77 -17.27 -4.53
N ALA A 434 13.77 -16.37 -4.56
CA ALA A 434 14.79 -16.36 -5.61
C ALA A 434 15.68 -17.61 -5.55
N GLN A 435 16.09 -18.02 -4.35
CA GLN A 435 16.87 -19.24 -4.11
C GLN A 435 16.07 -20.49 -4.53
N LEU A 436 14.83 -20.64 -4.07
CA LEU A 436 13.97 -21.77 -4.48
C LEU A 436 13.69 -21.77 -5.99
N ALA A 437 13.56 -20.60 -6.61
CA ALA A 437 13.38 -20.51 -8.06
C ALA A 437 14.65 -20.87 -8.82
N ALA A 438 15.84 -20.56 -8.30
CA ALA A 438 17.12 -20.99 -8.86
C ALA A 438 17.29 -22.50 -8.72
N GLN A 439 17.04 -23.05 -7.52
CA GLN A 439 17.07 -24.49 -7.26
C GLN A 439 16.10 -25.25 -8.17
N ALA A 440 14.88 -24.74 -8.37
CA ALA A 440 13.92 -25.33 -9.30
C ALA A 440 14.42 -25.33 -10.76
N ARG A 441 15.15 -24.30 -11.18
CA ARG A 441 15.72 -24.25 -12.54
C ARG A 441 16.86 -25.25 -12.71
N GLU A 442 17.69 -25.40 -11.68
CA GLU A 442 18.79 -26.35 -11.65
C GLU A 442 18.29 -27.79 -11.64
N GLU A 443 17.34 -28.13 -10.76
CA GLU A 443 16.84 -29.50 -10.57
C GLU A 443 16.04 -30.00 -11.79
N TYR A 444 15.23 -29.15 -12.41
CA TYR A 444 14.37 -29.57 -13.53
C TYR A 444 15.02 -29.37 -14.91
N GLY A 445 16.11 -28.61 -15.04
CA GLY A 445 16.83 -28.41 -16.30
C GLY A 445 15.91 -28.16 -17.50
N ASP A 446 15.94 -29.07 -18.48
CA ASP A 446 15.14 -29.01 -19.70
C ASP A 446 13.63 -29.19 -19.46
N ASP A 447 13.23 -29.89 -18.40
CA ASP A 447 11.83 -30.08 -18.01
C ASP A 447 11.22 -28.86 -17.29
N PHE A 448 12.03 -27.83 -16.99
CA PHE A 448 11.58 -26.66 -16.25
C PHE A 448 10.40 -25.97 -16.93
N GLU A 449 10.46 -25.73 -18.25
CA GLU A 449 9.37 -25.08 -18.98
C GLU A 449 8.08 -25.93 -18.98
N ALA A 450 8.20 -27.25 -19.07
CA ALA A 450 7.06 -28.16 -19.04
C ALA A 450 6.34 -28.12 -17.68
N LYS A 451 7.10 -28.14 -16.57
CA LYS A 451 6.57 -28.17 -15.19
C LYS A 451 6.13 -26.79 -14.69
N PHE A 452 6.84 -25.73 -15.06
CA PHE A 452 6.60 -24.36 -14.58
C PHE A 452 5.88 -23.46 -15.59
N SER A 453 5.13 -24.04 -16.54
CA SER A 453 4.22 -23.29 -17.42
C SER A 453 2.77 -23.32 -16.93
N TYR A 454 1.98 -22.35 -17.39
CA TYR A 454 0.53 -22.37 -17.26
C TYR A 454 -0.13 -22.05 -18.61
N ARG A 455 -1.36 -22.53 -18.79
CA ARG A 455 -2.15 -22.23 -20.00
C ARG A 455 -2.82 -20.87 -19.84
N ASN A 456 -2.49 -19.92 -20.70
CA ASN A 456 -3.17 -18.64 -20.75
C ASN A 456 -4.55 -18.83 -21.41
N THR A 457 -5.63 -18.62 -20.65
CA THR A 457 -7.00 -18.87 -21.11
C THR A 457 -7.44 -17.95 -22.25
N LYS A 458 -6.79 -16.80 -22.45
CA LYS A 458 -7.17 -15.84 -23.51
C LYS A 458 -6.54 -16.19 -24.86
N THR A 459 -5.28 -16.58 -24.85
CA THR A 459 -4.50 -16.86 -26.07
C THR A 459 -4.39 -18.35 -26.36
N ASN A 460 -4.81 -19.20 -25.42
CA ASN A 460 -4.64 -20.65 -25.46
C ASN A 460 -3.18 -21.13 -25.55
N THR A 461 -2.21 -20.25 -25.27
CA THR A 461 -0.78 -20.57 -25.31
C THR A 461 -0.25 -20.99 -23.94
N ARG A 462 0.77 -21.85 -23.92
CA ARG A 462 1.54 -22.12 -22.69
C ARG A 462 2.50 -20.95 -22.45
N VAL A 463 2.54 -20.46 -21.22
CA VAL A 463 3.42 -19.38 -20.78
C VAL A 463 4.22 -19.85 -19.59
N VAL A 464 5.55 -19.74 -19.66
CA VAL A 464 6.45 -20.08 -18.55
C VAL A 464 6.30 -19.06 -17.43
N LYS A 465 6.24 -19.54 -16.18
CA LYS A 465 6.26 -18.67 -15.00
C LYS A 465 7.64 -18.02 -14.91
N TYR A 466 7.69 -16.70 -15.01
CA TYR A 466 8.92 -15.93 -14.90
C TYR A 466 9.18 -15.36 -13.49
N SER A 467 8.14 -15.16 -12.69
CA SER A 467 8.28 -14.61 -11.33
C SER A 467 8.82 -15.66 -10.35
N ALA A 468 9.90 -15.33 -9.64
CA ALA A 468 10.50 -16.19 -8.62
C ALA A 468 9.48 -16.68 -7.57
N SER A 469 8.53 -15.83 -7.14
CA SER A 469 7.49 -16.24 -6.18
C SER A 469 6.54 -17.30 -6.74
N SER A 470 6.20 -17.21 -8.04
CA SER A 470 5.32 -18.16 -8.70
C SER A 470 6.01 -19.49 -8.97
N ILE A 471 7.31 -19.44 -9.29
CA ILE A 471 8.17 -20.62 -9.45
C ILE A 471 8.33 -21.30 -8.08
N ALA A 472 8.77 -20.57 -7.04
CA ALA A 472 8.97 -21.12 -5.70
C ALA A 472 7.69 -21.77 -5.13
N LYS A 473 6.52 -21.16 -5.34
CA LYS A 473 5.24 -21.75 -4.91
C LYS A 473 4.94 -23.07 -5.62
N GLU A 474 5.19 -23.14 -6.93
CA GLU A 474 4.98 -24.35 -7.71
C GLU A 474 5.98 -25.44 -7.33
N TYR A 475 7.23 -25.05 -7.08
CA TYR A 475 8.29 -25.93 -6.63
C TYR A 475 7.94 -26.59 -5.30
N LYS A 476 7.53 -25.81 -4.30
CA LYS A 476 7.03 -26.34 -3.01
C LYS A 476 5.87 -27.33 -3.19
N ARG A 477 4.94 -27.03 -4.09
CA ARG A 477 3.80 -27.92 -4.43
C ARG A 477 4.29 -29.26 -5.02
N LEU A 478 5.30 -29.23 -5.89
CA LEU A 478 5.88 -30.44 -6.47
C LEU A 478 6.67 -31.27 -5.45
N GLN A 479 7.33 -30.60 -4.49
CA GLN A 479 8.05 -31.24 -3.39
C GLN A 479 7.13 -31.72 -2.25
N GLY A 480 5.82 -31.47 -2.32
CA GLY A 480 4.87 -31.82 -1.25
C GLY A 480 5.01 -30.98 0.03
N ILE A 481 5.73 -29.85 -0.02
CA ILE A 481 5.91 -28.93 1.09
C ILE A 481 4.74 -27.94 1.07
N ASN A 482 3.80 -28.08 2.02
CA ASN A 482 2.65 -27.17 2.16
C ASN A 482 2.98 -25.92 2.95
#